data_AF-A0A7C6YG80-F1
#
_entry.id   AF-A0A7C6YG80-F1
#
_cell.length_a   1.000
_cell.length_b   1.000
_cell.length_c   1.000
_cell.angle_alpha   90.00
_cell.angle_beta   90.00
_cell.angle_gamma   90.00
#
_symmetry.space_group_name_H-M   'P 1'
#
loop_
_entity.id
_entity.type
_entity.pdbx_description
1 polymer ?
#
loop_
_entity_poly.entity_id
_entity_poly.type
_entity_poly.pdbx_seq_one_letter_code
_entity_poly.pdbx_strand_id
1 'polypeptide(L)'
;ALFTLLEQVIKVQQAAERQGYAAEQTMALNLLNRTVELVDEEGEVFSGPVTAVNFRNQQPYLTVNGQEYPYSAVIKAEGGTSYSG
;
A
#
# COMPACT_ATOMS: atom_id res chain seq x y z
N ALA A 1 1.76 -36.84 -11.66
CA ALA A 1 1.68 -36.05 -10.40
C ALA A 1 2.31 -34.64 -10.50
N LEU A 2 2.88 -34.22 -11.64
CA LEU A 2 3.49 -32.87 -11.79
C LEU A 2 2.45 -31.74 -11.88
N PHE A 3 1.33 -31.98 -12.56
CA PHE A 3 0.25 -31.00 -12.76
C PHE A 3 -0.40 -30.55 -11.44
N THR A 4 -0.63 -31.48 -10.53
CA THR A 4 -1.28 -31.21 -9.23
C THR A 4 -0.40 -30.40 -8.28
N LEU A 5 0.92 -30.55 -8.34
CA LEU A 5 1.86 -29.74 -7.55
C LEU A 5 1.91 -28.30 -8.07
N LEU A 6 1.91 -28.09 -9.39
CA LEU A 6 1.88 -26.76 -10.00
C LEU A 6 0.59 -26.00 -9.64
N GLU A 7 -0.57 -26.65 -9.72
CA GLU A 7 -1.84 -26.03 -9.33
C GLU A 7 -1.87 -25.62 -7.85
N GLN A 8 -1.27 -26.41 -6.96
CA GLN A 8 -1.19 -26.07 -5.54
C GLN A 8 -0.29 -24.85 -5.29
N VAL A 9 0.86 -24.76 -5.98
CA VAL A 9 1.75 -23.59 -5.89
C VAL A 9 1.03 -22.33 -6.38
N ILE A 10 0.32 -22.40 -7.50
CA ILE A 10 -0.45 -21.26 -8.03
C ILE A 10 -1.51 -20.81 -7.03
N LYS A 11 -2.23 -21.75 -6.40
CA LYS A 11 -3.26 -21.42 -5.39
C LYS A 11 -2.67 -20.75 -4.16
N VAL A 12 -1.49 -21.19 -3.70
CA VAL A 12 -0.79 -20.56 -2.58
C VAL A 12 -0.33 -19.15 -2.95
N GLN A 13 0.22 -18.94 -4.14
CA GLN A 13 0.61 -17.62 -4.64
C GLN A 13 -0.59 -16.67 -4.71
N GLN A 14 -1.70 -17.12 -5.30
CA GLN A 14 -2.94 -16.34 -5.37
C GLN A 14 -3.53 -16.01 -4.00
N ALA A 15 -3.43 -16.93 -3.03
CA ALA A 15 -3.86 -16.68 -1.66
C ALA A 15 -2.98 -15.63 -0.96
N ALA A 16 -1.66 -15.71 -1.17
CA ALA A 16 -0.71 -14.74 -0.63
C ALA A 16 -0.92 -13.34 -1.23
N GLU A 17 -1.13 -13.24 -2.55
CA GLU A 17 -1.45 -11.99 -3.24
C GLU A 17 -2.73 -11.35 -2.66
N ARG A 18 -3.81 -12.14 -2.52
CA ARG A 18 -5.08 -11.65 -1.94
C ARG A 18 -4.94 -11.16 -0.50
N GLN A 19 -4.11 -11.82 0.31
CA GLN A 19 -3.85 -11.41 1.69
C GLN A 19 -3.03 -10.10 1.74
N GLY A 20 -2.05 -9.95 0.86
CA GLY A 20 -1.27 -8.70 0.71
C GLY A 20 -2.17 -7.50 0.41
N TYR A 21 -3.07 -7.62 -0.57
CA TYR A 21 -3.98 -6.53 -0.93
C TYR A 21 -4.91 -6.13 0.22
N ALA A 22 -5.47 -7.08 0.95
CA ALA A 22 -6.38 -6.77 2.07
C ALA A 22 -5.66 -6.02 3.21
N ALA A 23 -4.40 -6.38 3.50
CA ALA A 23 -3.59 -5.72 4.50
C ALA A 23 -3.24 -4.29 4.08
N GLU A 24 -2.79 -4.09 2.83
CA GLU A 24 -2.47 -2.77 2.28
C GLU A 24 -3.68 -1.83 2.26
N GLN A 25 -4.86 -2.34 1.89
CA GLN A 25 -6.09 -1.54 1.90
C GLN A 25 -6.45 -1.06 3.31
N THR A 26 -6.35 -1.94 4.30
CA THR A 26 -6.63 -1.58 5.70
C THR A 26 -5.62 -0.55 6.20
N MET A 27 -4.34 -0.72 5.90
CA MET A 27 -3.29 0.23 6.27
C MET A 27 -3.49 1.59 5.59
N ALA A 28 -3.81 1.62 4.30
CA ALA A 28 -4.06 2.85 3.55
C ALA A 28 -5.26 3.63 4.13
N LEU A 29 -6.35 2.95 4.51
CA LEU A 29 -7.49 3.59 5.18
C LEU A 29 -7.09 4.20 6.54
N ASN A 30 -6.19 3.54 7.28
CA ASN A 30 -5.66 4.07 8.54
C ASN A 30 -4.78 5.31 8.37
N LEU A 31 -4.41 5.69 7.14
CA LEU A 31 -3.66 6.90 6.84
C LEU A 31 -4.56 8.11 6.56
N LEU A 32 -5.87 7.91 6.36
CA LEU A 32 -6.78 9.02 6.11
C LEU A 32 -6.73 10.05 7.25
N ASN A 33 -6.62 11.33 6.89
CA ASN A 33 -6.43 12.46 7.81
C ASN A 33 -5.11 12.47 8.60
N ARG A 34 -4.12 11.66 8.22
CA ARG A 34 -2.78 11.68 8.82
C ARG A 34 -1.78 12.31 7.88
N THR A 35 -0.74 12.90 8.46
CA THR A 35 0.43 13.33 7.69
C THR A 35 1.28 12.12 7.34
N VAL A 36 1.65 12.01 6.08
CA VAL A 36 2.56 10.98 5.57
C VAL A 36 3.74 11.64 4.88
N GLU A 37 4.87 10.93 4.90
CA GLU A 37 6.07 11.25 4.15
C GLU A 37 6.15 10.30 2.95
N LEU A 38 6.25 10.88 1.77
CA LEU A 38 6.20 10.20 0.47
C LEU A 38 7.46 10.55 -0.33
N VAL A 39 7.83 9.66 -1.24
CA VAL A 39 8.77 9.96 -2.33
C VAL A 39 7.99 10.13 -3.63
N ASP A 40 8.25 11.22 -4.35
CA ASP A 40 7.69 11.43 -5.69
C ASP A 40 8.48 10.71 -6.79
N GLU A 41 8.07 10.92 -8.04
CA GLU A 41 8.71 10.31 -9.21
C GLU A 41 10.12 10.87 -9.48
N GLU A 42 10.43 12.06 -8.97
CA GLU A 42 11.74 12.71 -9.09
C GLU A 42 12.70 12.26 -7.96
N GLY A 43 12.19 11.49 -6.99
CA GLY A 43 12.94 11.02 -5.84
C GLY A 43 12.97 12.04 -4.70
N GLU A 44 12.23 13.14 -4.79
CA GLU A 44 12.12 14.11 -3.71
C GLU A 44 11.18 13.60 -2.62
N VAL A 45 11.60 13.82 -1.37
CA VAL A 45 10.82 13.44 -0.20
C VAL A 45 10.04 14.65 0.29
N PHE A 46 8.73 14.49 0.39
CA PHE A 46 7.84 15.53 0.92
C PHE A 46 6.83 14.95 1.91
N SER A 47 6.27 15.83 2.73
CA SER A 47 5.25 15.47 3.72
C SER A 47 3.96 16.22 3.48
N GLY A 48 2.83 15.56 3.72
CA GLY A 48 1.52 16.20 3.63
C GLY A 48 0.39 15.34 4.19
N PRO A 49 -0.77 15.95 4.48
CA PRO A 49 -1.93 15.22 4.96
C PRO A 49 -2.57 14.39 3.85
N VAL A 50 -2.94 13.15 4.18
CA VAL A 50 -3.80 12.32 3.33
C VAL A 50 -5.24 12.82 3.43
N THR A 51 -5.76 13.26 2.30
CA THR A 51 -7.12 13.84 2.18
C THR A 51 -8.13 12.86 1.60
N ALA A 52 -7.67 11.84 0.87
CA ALA A 52 -8.52 10.78 0.34
C ALA A 52 -7.71 9.49 0.11
N VAL A 53 -8.43 8.36 0.05
CA VAL A 53 -7.89 7.05 -0.32
C VAL A 53 -8.77 6.46 -1.42
N ASN A 54 -8.17 6.13 -2.55
CA ASN A 54 -8.84 5.54 -3.70
C ASN A 54 -8.27 4.16 -4.00
N PHE A 55 -9.10 3.25 -4.49
CA PHE A 55 -8.67 1.90 -4.86
C PHE A 55 -8.75 1.72 -6.37
N ARG A 56 -7.62 1.45 -7.01
CA ARG A 56 -7.55 1.16 -8.46
C ARG A 56 -6.85 -0.18 -8.64
N ASN A 57 -7.49 -1.10 -9.36
CA ASN A 57 -6.95 -2.45 -9.60
C ASN A 57 -6.52 -3.17 -8.28
N GLN A 58 -7.28 -2.99 -7.20
CA GLN A 58 -7.00 -3.51 -5.85
C GLN A 58 -5.82 -2.87 -5.11
N GLN A 59 -5.13 -1.89 -5.73
CA GLN A 59 -4.05 -1.13 -5.10
C GLN A 59 -4.58 0.18 -4.50
N PRO A 60 -4.17 0.54 -3.28
CA PRO A 60 -4.52 1.82 -2.68
C PRO A 60 -3.67 2.97 -3.22
N TYR A 61 -4.34 4.09 -3.50
CA TYR A 61 -3.77 5.38 -3.86
C TYR A 61 -4.19 6.42 -2.81
N LEU A 62 -3.25 7.26 -2.38
CA LEU A 62 -3.44 8.30 -1.38
C LEU A 62 -3.43 9.66 -2.07
N THR A 63 -4.40 10.52 -1.75
CA THR A 63 -4.39 11.92 -2.19
C THR A 63 -3.67 12.78 -1.15
N VAL A 64 -2.50 13.31 -1.50
CA VAL A 64 -1.69 14.19 -0.67
C VAL A 64 -1.42 15.48 -1.44
N ASN A 65 -1.66 16.63 -0.82
CA ASN A 65 -1.53 17.95 -1.46
C ASN A 65 -2.33 18.08 -2.79
N GLY A 66 -3.45 17.36 -2.91
CA GLY A 66 -4.30 17.36 -4.10
C GLY A 66 -3.83 16.44 -5.24
N GLN A 67 -2.72 15.73 -5.07
CA GLN A 67 -2.17 14.79 -6.04
C GLN A 67 -2.25 13.35 -5.52
N GLU A 68 -2.48 12.39 -6.41
CA GLU A 68 -2.54 10.97 -6.05
C GLU A 68 -1.17 10.29 -6.14
N TYR A 69 -0.85 9.51 -5.11
CA TYR A 69 0.37 8.71 -5.03
C TYR A 69 0.02 7.27 -4.64
N PRO A 70 0.73 6.26 -5.15
CA PRO A 70 0.51 4.88 -4.73
C PRO A 70 0.90 4.72 -3.25
N TYR A 71 0.18 3.88 -2.51
CA TYR A 71 0.50 3.60 -1.09
C TYR A 71 1.95 3.12 -0.90
N SER A 72 2.51 2.42 -1.88
CA SER A 72 3.91 1.98 -1.89
C SER A 72 4.94 3.11 -1.87
N ALA A 73 4.54 4.35 -2.19
CA ALA A 73 5.41 5.53 -2.11
C ALA A 73 5.56 6.08 -0.68
N VAL A 74 4.74 5.60 0.28
CA VAL A 74 4.81 6.05 1.67
C VAL A 74 6.05 5.48 2.33
N ILE A 75 6.93 6.37 2.82
CA ILE A 75 8.12 6.01 3.57
C ILE A 75 7.83 6.02 5.07
N LYS A 76 6.95 6.94 5.51
CA LYS A 76 6.61 7.11 6.93
C LYS A 76 5.21 7.70 7.10
N ALA A 77 4.54 7.33 8.19
CA ALA A 77 3.29 7.94 8.61
C ALA A 77 3.40 8.48 10.04
N GLU A 78 2.99 9.73 10.27
CA GLU A 78 3.04 10.33 11.61
C GLU A 78 2.09 9.60 12.56
N GLY A 79 2.61 9.15 13.72
CA GLY A 79 1.88 8.38 14.73
C GLY A 79 1.78 6.87 14.45
N GLY A 80 2.45 6.38 13.41
CA GLY A 80 2.56 4.95 13.12
C GLY A 80 3.80 4.43 13.83
N THR A 81 3.63 3.48 14.73
CA THR A 81 4.76 2.73 15.28
C THR A 81 5.58 2.20 14.12
N SER A 82 6.81 2.71 13.98
CA SER A 82 7.79 2.18 13.04
C SER A 82 7.99 0.70 13.38
N TYR A 83 7.33 -0.21 12.66
CA TYR A 83 7.63 -1.62 12.76
C TYR A 83 8.99 -1.84 12.07
N SER A 84 10.04 -1.74 12.86
CA SER A 84 11.34 -2.32 12.53
C SER A 84 11.18 -3.84 12.63
N GLY A 85 10.99 -4.49 11.49
CA GLY A 85 11.19 -5.93 11.33
C GLY A 85 12.63 -6.21 10.96
#